data_AF-A0A7C7QUB4-F1
#
_entry.id   AF-A0A7C7QUB4-F1
#
_cell.length_a   1.000
_cell.length_b   1.000
_cell.length_c   1.000
_cell.angle_alpha   90.00
_cell.angle_beta   90.00
_cell.angle_gamma   90.00
#
_symmetry.space_group_name_H-M   'P 1'
#
loop_
_entity.id
_entity.type
_entity.pdbx_description
1 polymer ?
#
loop_
_entity_poly.entity_id
_entity_poly.type
_entity_poly.pdbx_seq_one_letter_code
_entity_poly.pdbx_strand_id
1 'polypeptide(L)'
;MEKERLNLYLPKDVVEDLRRHVPVRERTRFVSQVLARELHRLKLKAAIEASAGAWRDEDHPELATPADIDRWIEEGRAGLSWDRPLPGGEQDNG
;
A
#
# COMPACT_ATOMS: atom_id res chain seq x y z
N MET A 1 4.65 -10.29 18.55
CA MET A 1 4.81 -10.68 17.13
C MET A 1 5.24 -12.13 17.11
N GLU A 2 4.44 -12.99 16.49
CA GLU A 2 4.72 -14.42 16.40
C GLU A 2 5.89 -14.68 15.46
N LYS A 3 6.66 -15.73 15.76
CA LYS A 3 7.83 -16.13 14.97
C LYS A 3 7.63 -17.57 14.54
N GLU A 4 7.82 -17.81 13.25
CA GLU A 4 7.76 -19.15 12.67
C GLU A 4 9.17 -19.60 12.24
N ARG A 5 9.49 -20.88 12.45
CA ARG A 5 10.78 -21.44 12.02
C ARG A 5 10.68 -21.91 10.58
N LEU A 6 11.52 -21.34 9.72
CA LEU A 6 11.65 -21.75 8.33
C LEU A 6 13.00 -22.45 8.11
N ASN A 7 12.99 -23.68 7.62
CA ASN A 7 14.19 -24.43 7.28
C ASN A 7 14.48 -24.29 5.78
N LEU A 8 15.57 -23.59 5.42
CA LEU A 8 15.99 -23.37 4.04
C LEU A 8 17.46 -23.76 3.88
N TYR A 9 17.80 -24.30 2.72
CA TYR A 9 19.18 -24.44 2.30
C TYR A 9 19.60 -23.20 1.52
N LEU A 10 20.72 -22.59 1.91
CA LEU A 10 21.32 -21.46 1.23
C LEU A 10 22.65 -21.89 0.59
N PRO A 11 23.03 -21.32 -0.56
CA PRO A 11 24.35 -21.51 -1.14
C PRO A 11 25.46 -21.19 -0.12
N LYS A 12 26.52 -22.00 -0.13
CA LYS A 12 27.59 -21.95 0.89
C LYS A 12 28.30 -20.60 0.88
N ASP A 13 28.63 -20.10 -0.31
CA ASP A 13 29.23 -18.80 -0.56
C ASP A 13 28.40 -17.66 0.05
N VAL A 14 27.08 -17.67 -0.15
CA VAL A 14 26.17 -16.67 0.45
C VAL A 14 26.19 -16.72 1.98
N VAL A 15 26.23 -17.92 2.57
CA VAL A 15 26.31 -18.09 4.02
C VAL A 15 27.66 -17.60 4.56
N GLU A 16 28.76 -17.83 3.83
CA GLU A 16 30.09 -17.36 4.18
C GLU A 16 30.17 -15.84 4.15
N ASP A 17 29.64 -15.20 3.11
CA ASP A 17 29.58 -13.73 3.01
C ASP A 17 28.71 -13.12 4.11
N LEU A 18 27.54 -13.70 4.38
CA LEU A 18 26.70 -13.28 5.49
C LEU A 18 27.47 -13.36 6.82
N ARG A 19 28.25 -14.43 7.03
CA ARG A 19 29.04 -14.61 8.25
C ARG A 19 30.19 -13.63 8.36
N ARG A 20 30.82 -13.28 7.24
CA ARG A 20 31.95 -12.35 7.13
C ARG A 20 31.54 -10.91 7.36
N HIS A 21 30.36 -10.52 6.85
CA HIS A 21 29.94 -9.12 6.81
C HIS A 21 28.88 -8.75 7.86
N VAL A 22 28.12 -9.71 8.38
CA VAL A 22 27.03 -9.43 9.34
C VAL A 22 27.32 -10.08 10.70
N PRO A 23 27.30 -9.28 11.80
CA PRO A 23 27.48 -9.81 13.15
C PRO A 23 26.47 -10.90 13.51
N VAL A 24 26.90 -11.91 14.26
CA VAL A 24 26.08 -13.09 14.62
C VAL A 24 24.70 -12.71 15.15
N ARG A 25 24.62 -11.70 16.03
CA ARG A 25 23.37 -11.25 16.68
C ARG A 25 22.43 -10.47 15.73
N GLU A 26 22.93 -10.02 14.59
CA GLU A 26 22.19 -9.21 13.62
C GLU A 26 21.75 -10.02 12.39
N ARG A 27 22.33 -11.19 12.15
CA ARG A 27 22.05 -12.01 10.95
C ARG A 27 20.56 -12.31 10.76
N THR A 28 19.85 -12.71 11.82
CA THR A 28 18.42 -12.97 11.73
C THR A 28 17.65 -11.71 11.33
N ARG A 29 17.96 -10.55 11.95
CA ARG A 29 17.34 -9.27 11.60
C ARG A 29 17.63 -8.90 10.15
N PHE A 30 18.88 -9.02 9.72
CA PHE A 30 19.32 -8.74 8.36
C PHE A 30 18.56 -9.59 7.35
N VAL A 31 18.53 -10.91 7.54
CA VAL A 31 17.81 -11.85 6.66
C VAL A 31 16.32 -11.55 6.63
N SER A 32 15.69 -11.31 7.78
CA SER A 32 14.27 -10.95 7.84
C SER A 32 13.97 -9.64 7.09
N GLN A 33 14.82 -8.63 7.21
CA GLN A 33 14.64 -7.36 6.51
C GLN A 33 14.81 -7.49 5.00
N VAL A 34 15.82 -8.23 4.55
CA VAL A 34 16.04 -8.50 3.12
C VAL A 34 14.85 -9.28 2.55
N LEU A 35 14.42 -10.36 3.20
CA LEU A 35 13.27 -11.14 2.76
C LEU A 35 11.99 -10.30 2.72
N ALA A 36 11.71 -9.50 3.76
CA ALA A 36 10.53 -8.63 3.79
C ALA A 36 10.53 -7.62 2.63
N ARG A 37 11.69 -7.02 2.34
CA ARG A 37 11.83 -6.07 1.22
C ARG A 37 11.59 -6.74 -0.13
N GLU A 38 12.20 -7.90 -0.38
CA GLU A 38 12.01 -8.58 -1.67
C GLU A 38 10.58 -9.10 -1.84
N LEU A 39 9.96 -9.61 -0.77
CA LEU A 39 8.53 -9.99 -0.78
C LEU A 39 7.63 -8.78 -1.04
N HIS A 40 7.94 -7.61 -0.46
CA HIS A 40 7.18 -6.40 -0.74
C HIS A 40 7.28 -5.98 -2.21
N ARG A 41 8.49 -6.06 -2.80
CA ARG A 41 8.69 -5.81 -4.24
C ARG A 41 7.87 -6.75 -5.12
N LEU A 42 7.84 -8.05 -4.79
CA LEU A 42 7.04 -9.04 -5.52
C LEU A 42 5.53 -8.73 -5.43
N LYS A 43 5.04 -8.39 -4.23
CA LYS A 43 3.64 -7.99 -4.02
C LYS A 43 3.30 -6.72 -4.80
N LEU A 44 4.17 -5.72 -4.77
CA LEU A 44 3.97 -4.47 -5.51
C LEU A 44 3.94 -4.72 -7.01
N LYS A 45 4.85 -5.54 -7.54
CA LYS A 45 4.85 -5.92 -8.95
C LYS A 45 3.53 -6.58 -9.35
N ALA A 46 3.07 -7.56 -8.58
CA ALA A 46 1.79 -8.22 -8.82
C ALA A 46 0.61 -7.25 -8.77
N ALA A 47 0.63 -6.28 -7.82
CA ALA A 47 -0.40 -5.26 -7.73
C ALA A 47 -0.41 -4.33 -8.95
N ILE A 48 0.76 -3.90 -9.42
CA ILE A 48 0.89 -3.09 -10.64
C ILE A 48 0.31 -3.85 -11.83
N GLU A 49 0.73 -5.10 -12.03
CA GLU A 49 0.24 -5.96 -13.12
C GLU A 49 -1.28 -6.15 -13.05
N ALA A 50 -1.84 -6.39 -11.86
CA ALA A 50 -3.28 -6.55 -11.67
C ALA A 50 -4.07 -5.25 -11.86
N SER A 51 -3.45 -4.09 -11.59
CA SER A 51 -4.05 -2.76 -11.76
C SER A 51 -3.87 -2.18 -13.17
N ALA A 52 -3.20 -2.89 -14.08
CA ALA A 52 -3.00 -2.42 -15.44
C ALA A 52 -4.36 -2.22 -16.13
N GLY A 53 -4.62 -0.99 -16.58
CA GLY A 53 -5.90 -0.61 -17.19
C GLY A 53 -7.03 -0.37 -16.18
N ALA A 54 -6.76 -0.36 -14.88
CA ALA A 54 -7.74 0.02 -13.85
C ALA A 54 -8.09 1.52 -13.88
N TRP A 55 -7.35 2.32 -14.65
CA TRP A 55 -7.60 3.74 -14.87
C TRP A 55 -7.53 4.03 -16.36
N ARG A 56 -8.60 4.60 -16.92
CA ARG A 56 -8.67 5.08 -18.30
C ARG A 56 -9.42 6.40 -18.32
N ASP A 57 -9.02 7.31 -19.20
CA ASP A 57 -9.61 8.65 -19.28
C ASP A 57 -11.11 8.57 -19.62
N GLU A 58 -11.53 7.56 -20.39
CA GLU A 58 -12.94 7.34 -20.74
C GLU A 58 -13.79 6.91 -19.54
N ASP A 59 -13.18 6.33 -18.50
CA ASP A 59 -13.87 5.95 -17.27
C ASP A 59 -14.00 7.14 -16.29
N HIS A 60 -13.30 8.26 -16.55
CA HIS A 60 -13.21 9.44 -15.69
C HIS A 60 -13.48 10.76 -16.44
N PRO A 61 -14.66 10.94 -17.07
CA PRO A 61 -15.01 12.17 -17.78
C PRO A 61 -15.04 13.40 -16.87
N GLU A 62 -15.29 13.21 -15.57
CA GLU A 62 -15.23 14.27 -14.56
C GLU A 62 -13.84 14.87 -14.37
N LEU A 63 -12.79 14.21 -14.89
CA LEU A 63 -11.41 14.67 -14.84
C LEU A 63 -10.84 15.03 -16.23
N ALA A 64 -11.68 15.09 -17.27
CA ALA A 64 -11.23 15.22 -18.66
C ALA A 64 -10.62 16.59 -19.00
N THR A 65 -11.08 17.68 -18.38
CA THR A 65 -10.55 19.04 -18.61
C THR A 65 -10.30 19.76 -17.29
N PRO A 66 -9.47 20.84 -17.28
CA PRO A 66 -9.29 21.64 -16.08
C PRO A 66 -10.60 22.14 -15.45
N ALA A 67 -11.58 22.54 -16.28
CA ALA A 67 -12.88 23.00 -15.80
C ALA A 67 -13.72 21.86 -15.19
N ASP A 68 -13.60 20.64 -15.72
CA ASP A 68 -14.27 19.46 -15.15
C ASP A 68 -13.65 19.07 -13.81
N ILE A 69 -12.33 19.14 -13.69
CA ILE A 69 -11.60 18.93 -12.43
C ILE A 69 -12.00 19.99 -11.40
N ASP A 70 -12.05 21.27 -11.78
CA ASP A 70 -12.45 22.36 -10.87
C ASP A 70 -13.87 22.13 -10.33
N ARG A 71 -14.80 21.73 -11.21
CA ARG A 71 -16.17 21.38 -10.83
C ARG A 71 -16.20 20.17 -9.88
N TRP A 72 -15.47 19.10 -10.19
CA TRP A 72 -15.39 17.90 -9.34
C TRP A 72 -14.84 18.22 -7.93
N ILE A 73 -13.82 19.09 -7.85
CA ILE A 73 -13.25 19.55 -6.57
C ILE A 73 -14.27 20.37 -5.78
N GLU A 74 -14.98 21.31 -6.43
CA GLU A 74 -16.00 22.14 -5.79
C GLU A 74 -17.13 21.29 -5.22
N GLU A 75 -17.66 20.35 -6.02
CA GLU A 75 -18.70 19.40 -5.62
C GLU A 75 -18.24 18.51 -4.44
N GLY A 76 -17.02 17.98 -4.53
CA GLY A 76 -16.42 17.17 -3.46
C GLY A 76 -16.30 17.94 -2.14
N ARG A 77 -15.86 19.21 -2.20
CA ARG A 77 -15.74 20.09 -1.02
C ARG A 77 -17.10 20.49 -0.45
N ALA A 78 -18.09 20.77 -1.30
CA ALA A 78 -19.45 21.07 -0.88
C ALA A 78 -20.13 19.86 -0.20
N GLY A 79 -19.76 18.63 -0.60
CA GLY A 79 -20.20 17.38 0.03
C GLY A 79 -19.53 17.08 1.39
N LEU A 80 -18.37 17.66 1.67
CA LEU A 80 -17.57 17.46 2.90
C LEU A 80 -18.01 18.37 4.07
N SER A 81 -19.15 19.05 3.97
CA SER A 81 -19.75 19.75 5.10
C SER A 81 -20.08 18.76 6.22
N TRP A 82 -19.30 18.79 7.30
CA TRP A 82 -19.55 18.04 8.55
C TRP A 82 -20.90 18.43 9.21
N ASP A 83 -21.53 19.51 8.76
CA ASP A 83 -22.82 20.02 9.25
C ASP A 83 -24.03 19.45 8.50
N ARG A 84 -23.84 18.56 7.50
CA ARG A 84 -24.96 17.89 6.84
C ARG A 84 -25.45 16.73 7.71
N PRO A 85 -26.69 16.75 8.23
CA PRO A 85 -27.23 15.58 8.92
C PRO A 85 -27.28 14.42 7.92
N LEU A 86 -26.75 13.25 8.31
CA LEU A 86 -26.94 12.04 7.52
C LEU A 86 -28.45 11.82 7.31
N PRO A 87 -28.89 11.38 6.12
CA PRO A 87 -30.29 11.06 5.90
C PRO A 87 -30.71 9.96 6.89
N GLY A 88 -31.59 10.31 7.83
CA GLY A 88 -32.05 9.44 8.92
C GLY A 88 -31.63 9.86 10.34
N GLY A 89 -30.87 10.94 10.51
CA GLY A 89 -30.60 11.53 11.82
C GLY A 89 -31.78 12.38 12.30
N GLU A 90 -32.76 11.74 12.92
CA GLU A 90 -33.85 12.41 13.62
C GLU A 90 -33.26 13.29 14.75
N GLN A 91 -33.48 14.60 14.67
CA GLN A 91 -33.11 15.52 15.74
C GLN A 91 -34.16 15.40 16.84
N ASP A 92 -33.87 14.58 17.84
CA ASP A 92 -34.60 14.58 19.11
C ASP A 92 -34.23 15.87 19.88
N ASN A 93 -35.12 16.85 19.83
CA ASN A 93 -35.05 18.07 20.64
C ASN A 93 -35.90 17.86 21.89
N GLY A 94 -35.24 17.53 23.00
CA GLY A 94 -35.77 17.61 24.37
C GLY A 94 -35.61 19.00 24.98
#